data_AF-A0A359M7A9-F1
#
_entry.id   AF-A0A359M7A9-F1
#
_cell.length_a   1.000
_cell.length_b   1.000
_cell.length_c   1.000
_cell.angle_alpha   90.00
_cell.angle_beta   90.00
_cell.angle_gamma   90.00
#
_symmetry.space_group_name_H-M   'P 1'
#
loop_
_entity.id
_entity.type
_entity.pdbx_description
1 polymer ?
#
loop_
_entity_poly.entity_id
_entity_poly.type
_entity_poly.pdbx_seq_one_letter_code
_entity_poly.pdbx_strand_id
1 'polypeptide(L)'
;MGQNRKWGGRVTSYLRQGFDKWEQDLRFLIGRLQAVLAAIDQEELAALIQAAFLDAEPTQGPLPPRGAQALSIGFQLLNMVEENTANQTLRAREQAEGPESTAGSWAQSLRWLKSLGFTAEQVAAGLAKAHVQPVLTAHPTEAKRATVLEQHRDIYVLLLERERGPWSPIEHQSLLDRFDAAIERLWRTGEIFLERPDVASEVRNVMHYLTAVFPDAIQLLTDRFQHSWPLVFPETPPPAEPRLTFGSWVGGDRDGHPFVTVEVTRETLERLRGAALGVLRARIGRLAARLSLSERLQAPPAELTLRMA
;
A
#
# COMPACT_ATOMS: atom_id res chain seq x y z
N MET A 1 30.62 29.28 14.14
CA MET A 1 30.41 28.90 12.72
C MET A 1 30.97 27.51 12.50
N GLY A 2 30.13 26.52 12.21
CA GLY A 2 30.60 25.18 11.81
C GLY A 2 29.89 24.04 12.50
N GLN A 3 28.64 23.75 12.11
CA GLN A 3 28.02 22.43 12.33
C GLN A 3 26.95 22.06 11.27
N ASN A 4 26.91 22.72 10.10
CA ASN A 4 25.86 22.50 9.08
C ASN A 4 26.29 21.68 7.84
N ARG A 5 27.51 21.11 7.79
CA ARG A 5 28.02 20.39 6.59
C ARG A 5 27.85 18.87 6.57
N LYS A 6 27.50 18.22 7.69
CA LYS A 6 27.42 16.73 7.75
C LYS A 6 26.08 16.12 7.35
N TRP A 7 25.01 16.92 7.26
CA TRP A 7 23.66 16.46 6.89
C TRP A 7 23.41 16.51 5.38
N GLY A 8 23.93 17.53 4.69
CA GLY A 8 23.74 17.69 3.24
C GLY A 8 24.33 16.55 2.40
N GLY A 9 25.48 15.99 2.79
CA GLY A 9 26.12 14.90 2.03
C GLY A 9 25.39 13.56 2.06
N ARG A 10 24.68 13.24 3.16
CA ARG A 10 23.95 11.97 3.33
C ARG A 10 22.57 11.99 2.71
N VAL A 11 21.83 13.10 2.85
CA VAL A 11 20.54 13.30 2.16
C VAL A 11 20.70 13.21 0.65
N THR A 12 21.80 13.75 0.11
CA THR A 12 22.12 13.66 -1.32
C THR A 12 22.39 12.22 -1.79
N SER A 13 22.89 11.35 -0.91
CA SER A 13 23.19 9.95 -1.23
C SER A 13 21.92 9.09 -1.38
N TYR A 14 20.93 9.24 -0.48
CA TYR A 14 19.69 8.46 -0.56
C TYR A 14 18.80 8.91 -1.71
N LEU A 15 18.76 10.22 -1.97
CA LEU A 15 18.06 10.75 -3.13
C LEU A 15 18.68 10.20 -4.42
N ARG A 16 20.02 10.19 -4.54
CA ARG A 16 20.70 9.63 -5.70
C ARG A 16 20.40 8.14 -5.87
N GLN A 17 20.53 7.34 -4.81
CA GLN A 17 20.19 5.92 -4.84
C GLN A 17 18.72 5.67 -5.21
N GLY A 18 17.81 6.51 -4.69
CA GLY A 18 16.40 6.48 -5.03
C GLY A 18 16.17 6.76 -6.52
N PHE A 19 16.79 7.81 -7.08
CA PHE A 19 16.70 8.13 -8.50
C PHE A 19 17.32 7.05 -9.38
N ASP A 20 18.49 6.51 -9.03
CA ASP A 20 19.14 5.45 -9.79
C ASP A 20 18.24 4.19 -9.84
N LYS A 21 17.63 3.83 -8.70
CA LYS A 21 16.66 2.74 -8.61
C LYS A 21 15.41 3.01 -9.45
N TRP A 22 14.81 4.19 -9.28
CA TRP A 22 13.63 4.62 -10.03
C TRP A 22 13.88 4.51 -11.53
N GLU A 23 15.03 4.99 -12.00
CA GLU A 23 15.40 4.97 -13.40
C GLU A 23 15.59 3.54 -13.91
N GLN A 24 16.22 2.66 -13.13
CA GLN A 24 16.40 1.25 -13.47
C GLN A 24 15.06 0.49 -13.55
N ASP A 25 14.18 0.68 -12.58
CA ASP A 25 12.89 0.00 -12.52
C ASP A 25 11.92 0.54 -13.58
N LEU A 26 11.94 1.85 -13.85
CA LEU A 26 11.17 2.46 -14.93
C LEU A 26 11.61 1.92 -16.28
N ARG A 27 12.92 1.97 -16.58
CA ARG A 27 13.47 1.38 -17.82
C ARG A 27 13.08 -0.09 -17.97
N PHE A 28 13.13 -0.84 -16.87
CA PHE A 28 12.76 -2.24 -16.89
C PHE A 28 11.28 -2.45 -17.23
N LEU A 29 10.35 -1.85 -16.50
CA LEU A 29 8.91 -2.06 -16.73
C LEU A 29 8.43 -1.48 -18.07
N ILE A 30 8.92 -0.31 -18.45
CA ILE A 30 8.61 0.29 -19.75
C ILE A 30 9.20 -0.55 -20.89
N GLY A 31 10.43 -1.06 -20.73
CA GLY A 31 11.02 -2.01 -21.68
C GLY A 31 10.22 -3.30 -21.81
N ARG A 32 9.65 -3.82 -20.71
CA ARG A 32 8.72 -4.97 -20.79
C ARG A 32 7.43 -4.63 -21.53
N LEU A 33 6.83 -3.46 -21.26
CA LEU A 33 5.64 -3.01 -21.99
C LEU A 33 5.92 -2.87 -23.49
N GLN A 34 7.07 -2.31 -23.87
CA GLN A 34 7.51 -2.20 -25.26
C GLN A 34 7.66 -3.59 -25.90
N ALA A 35 8.33 -4.52 -25.22
CA ALA A 35 8.51 -5.88 -25.71
C ALA A 35 7.18 -6.60 -25.93
N VAL A 36 6.24 -6.46 -24.99
CA VAL A 36 4.89 -7.01 -25.11
C VAL A 36 4.16 -6.41 -26.31
N LEU A 37 4.18 -5.08 -26.49
CA LEU A 37 3.53 -4.41 -27.62
C LEU A 37 4.14 -4.84 -28.96
N ALA A 38 5.46 -4.94 -29.05
CA ALA A 38 6.15 -5.42 -30.25
C ALA A 38 5.78 -6.88 -30.58
N ALA A 39 5.69 -7.75 -29.56
CA ALA A 39 5.34 -9.16 -29.75
C ALA A 39 3.90 -9.40 -30.25
N ILE A 40 3.02 -8.40 -30.15
CA ILE A 40 1.64 -8.45 -30.65
C ILE A 40 1.42 -7.51 -31.85
N ASP A 41 2.50 -7.22 -32.60
CA ASP A 41 2.50 -6.42 -33.82
C ASP A 41 2.00 -4.97 -33.63
N GLN A 42 2.26 -4.36 -32.46
CA GLN A 42 1.91 -2.97 -32.14
C GLN A 42 3.15 -2.06 -32.12
N GLU A 43 3.93 -2.06 -33.21
CA GLU A 43 5.20 -1.32 -33.30
C GLU A 43 5.05 0.19 -33.09
N GLU A 44 3.98 0.79 -33.62
CA GLU A 44 3.69 2.23 -33.46
C GLU A 44 3.45 2.60 -31.99
N LEU A 45 2.76 1.73 -31.24
CA LEU A 45 2.54 1.91 -29.80
C LEU A 45 3.82 1.67 -28.99
N ALA A 46 4.63 0.69 -29.38
CA ALA A 46 5.93 0.45 -28.76
C ALA A 46 6.85 1.67 -28.90
N ALA A 47 6.87 2.30 -30.09
CA ALA A 47 7.61 3.54 -30.33
C ALA A 47 7.06 4.73 -29.51
N LEU A 48 5.73 4.86 -29.40
CA LEU A 48 5.09 5.88 -28.57
C LEU A 48 5.53 5.78 -27.10
N ILE A 49 5.53 4.57 -26.55
CA ILE A 49 5.91 4.33 -25.14
C ILE A 49 7.39 4.66 -24.90
N GLN A 50 8.27 4.28 -25.81
CA GLN A 50 9.70 4.63 -25.78
C GLN A 50 9.87 6.16 -25.73
N ALA A 51 9.28 6.86 -26.70
CA ALA A 51 9.38 8.32 -26.81
C ALA A 51 8.85 9.04 -25.56
N ALA A 52 7.69 8.60 -25.05
CA ALA A 52 7.01 9.26 -23.94
C ALA A 52 7.69 9.08 -22.58
N PHE A 53 8.25 7.89 -22.30
CA PHE A 53 8.74 7.55 -20.95
C PHE A 53 10.26 7.43 -20.82
N LEU A 54 10.98 7.15 -21.92
CA LEU A 54 12.43 6.91 -21.88
C LEU A 54 13.22 8.02 -22.57
N ASP A 55 12.72 8.55 -23.69
CA ASP A 55 13.41 9.62 -24.43
C ASP A 55 12.93 11.03 -24.02
N ALA A 56 11.80 11.11 -23.31
CA ALA A 56 11.14 12.35 -22.86
C ALA A 56 10.84 13.32 -24.01
N GLU A 57 10.53 12.78 -25.19
CA GLU A 57 10.19 13.58 -26.36
C GLU A 57 8.68 13.88 -26.39
N PRO A 58 8.27 15.15 -26.60
CA PRO A 58 6.86 15.48 -26.72
C PRO A 58 6.28 14.81 -27.97
N THR A 59 5.29 13.95 -27.78
CA THR A 59 4.57 13.33 -28.90
C THR A 59 3.84 14.42 -29.70
N GLN A 60 4.28 14.67 -30.92
CA GLN A 60 3.62 15.60 -31.83
C GLN A 60 2.68 14.84 -32.77
N GLY A 61 1.40 15.24 -32.82
CA GLY A 61 0.40 14.64 -33.71
C GLY A 61 -0.68 13.83 -33.01
N PRO A 62 -1.62 13.24 -33.78
CA PRO A 62 -2.69 12.42 -33.23
C PRO A 62 -2.12 11.13 -32.62
N LEU A 63 -2.71 10.69 -31.51
CA LEU A 63 -2.34 9.40 -30.92
C LEU A 63 -2.74 8.25 -31.85
N PRO A 64 -1.91 7.20 -31.99
CA PRO A 64 -2.30 5.97 -32.68
C PRO A 64 -3.53 5.33 -32.03
N PRO A 65 -4.22 4.40 -32.74
CA PRO A 65 -5.31 3.63 -32.16
C PRO A 65 -4.89 2.98 -30.83
N ARG A 66 -5.67 3.20 -29.76
CA ARG A 66 -5.37 2.76 -28.38
C ARG A 66 -4.12 3.39 -27.76
N GLY A 67 -3.55 4.45 -28.34
CA GLY A 67 -2.43 5.22 -27.77
C GLY A 67 -2.71 5.77 -26.37
N ALA A 68 -3.94 6.24 -26.12
CA ALA A 68 -4.37 6.65 -24.77
C ALA A 68 -4.31 5.51 -23.75
N GLN A 69 -4.66 4.28 -24.16
CA GLN A 69 -4.58 3.10 -23.30
C GLN A 69 -3.11 2.74 -23.00
N ALA A 70 -2.24 2.81 -24.01
CA ALA A 70 -0.81 2.54 -23.84
C ALA A 70 -0.19 3.55 -22.85
N LEU A 71 -0.45 4.85 -23.05
CA LEU A 71 0.00 5.90 -22.13
C LEU A 71 -0.56 5.71 -20.72
N SER A 72 -1.84 5.37 -20.57
CA SER A 72 -2.44 5.05 -19.27
C SER A 72 -1.66 3.96 -18.54
N ILE A 73 -1.43 2.81 -19.22
CA ILE A 73 -0.69 1.69 -18.63
C ILE A 73 0.73 2.13 -18.28
N GLY A 74 1.41 2.86 -19.15
CA GLY A 74 2.74 3.42 -18.89
C GLY A 74 2.78 4.30 -17.63
N PHE A 75 1.80 5.19 -17.46
CA PHE A 75 1.68 6.01 -16.25
C PHE A 75 1.41 5.18 -14.99
N GLN A 76 0.63 4.10 -15.09
CA GLN A 76 0.42 3.21 -13.94
C GLN A 76 1.67 2.44 -13.55
N LEU A 77 2.46 1.98 -14.54
CA LEU A 77 3.77 1.37 -14.29
C LEU A 77 4.74 2.38 -13.65
N LEU A 78 4.76 3.62 -14.13
CA LEU A 78 5.53 4.71 -13.52
C LEU A 78 5.12 4.92 -12.04
N ASN A 79 3.83 5.03 -11.76
CA ASN A 79 3.32 5.21 -10.39
C ASN A 79 3.77 4.06 -9.46
N MET A 80 3.75 2.80 -9.95
CA MET A 80 4.25 1.65 -9.18
C MET A 80 5.74 1.77 -8.88
N VAL A 81 6.54 2.22 -9.85
CA VAL A 81 7.98 2.43 -9.68
C VAL A 81 8.27 3.54 -8.67
N GLU A 82 7.51 4.63 -8.73
CA GLU A 82 7.60 5.73 -7.77
C GLU A 82 7.25 5.28 -6.35
N GLU A 83 6.12 4.58 -6.18
CA GLU A 83 5.70 4.06 -4.88
C GLU A 83 6.74 3.09 -4.30
N ASN A 84 7.23 2.16 -5.12
CA ASN A 84 8.24 1.19 -4.70
C ASN A 84 9.58 1.88 -4.36
N THR A 85 10.04 2.81 -5.18
CA THR A 85 11.25 3.60 -4.90
C THR A 85 11.10 4.35 -3.59
N ALA A 86 10.00 5.07 -3.39
CA ALA A 86 9.74 5.81 -2.16
C ALA A 86 9.80 4.90 -0.92
N ASN A 87 9.14 3.73 -1.00
CA ASN A 87 9.15 2.74 0.08
C ASN A 87 10.57 2.21 0.37
N GLN A 88 11.36 1.91 -0.66
CA GLN A 88 12.72 1.38 -0.47
C GLN A 88 13.70 2.46 0.01
N THR A 89 13.58 3.70 -0.48
CA THR A 89 14.36 4.83 0.03
C THR A 89 14.05 5.10 1.50
N LEU A 90 12.77 5.04 1.91
CA LEU A 90 12.38 5.17 3.31
C LEU A 90 13.00 4.07 4.18
N ARG A 91 12.95 2.81 3.72
CA ARG A 91 13.56 1.67 4.43
C ARG A 91 15.07 1.79 4.55
N ALA A 92 15.77 2.15 3.47
CA ALA A 92 17.22 2.33 3.46
C ALA A 92 17.65 3.46 4.40
N ARG A 93 16.87 4.54 4.45
CA ARG A 93 17.10 5.65 5.38
C ARG A 93 16.87 5.22 6.81
N GLU A 94 15.76 4.54 7.11
CA GLU A 94 15.46 4.01 8.44
C GLU A 94 16.55 3.04 8.93
N GLN A 95 17.05 2.16 8.06
CA GLN A 95 18.12 1.22 8.38
C GLN A 95 19.46 1.92 8.72
N ALA A 96 19.77 3.00 8.02
CA ALA A 96 21.06 3.67 8.15
C ALA A 96 21.08 4.81 9.18
N GLU A 97 19.96 5.52 9.34
CA GLU A 97 19.84 6.70 10.21
C GLU A 97 18.97 6.44 11.45
N GLY A 98 18.32 5.28 11.54
CA GLY A 98 17.43 4.91 12.64
C GLY A 98 15.95 5.27 12.39
N PRO A 99 15.03 4.79 13.25
CA PRO A 99 13.59 4.91 13.07
C PRO A 99 13.04 6.35 13.16
N GLU A 100 13.79 7.28 13.75
CA GLU A 100 13.46 8.70 13.81
C GLU A 100 13.71 9.47 12.50
N SER A 101 14.41 8.86 11.54
CA SER A 101 14.79 9.50 10.29
C SER A 101 13.61 9.72 9.34
N THR A 102 12.55 8.92 9.50
CA THR A 102 11.32 9.02 8.71
C THR A 102 10.40 10.09 9.28
N ALA A 103 10.08 11.09 8.46
CA ALA A 103 9.13 12.13 8.83
C ALA A 103 7.75 11.56 9.14
N GLY A 104 7.15 11.97 10.27
CA GLY A 104 5.85 11.49 10.71
C GLY A 104 5.85 10.07 11.30
N SER A 105 7.03 9.45 11.50
CA SER A 105 7.10 8.16 12.20
C SER A 105 6.77 8.29 13.69
N TRP A 106 6.38 7.19 14.32
CA TRP A 106 6.18 7.14 15.77
C TRP A 106 7.44 7.52 16.54
N ALA A 107 8.60 6.96 16.16
CA ALA A 107 9.88 7.27 16.79
C ALA A 107 10.22 8.76 16.69
N GLN A 108 10.03 9.39 15.52
CA GLN A 108 10.25 10.82 15.36
C GLN A 108 9.30 11.64 16.23
N SER A 109 8.00 11.34 16.17
CA SER A 109 6.95 12.10 16.87
C SER A 109 7.11 12.02 18.38
N LEU A 110 7.39 10.83 18.93
CA LEU A 110 7.62 10.63 20.35
C LEU A 110 8.88 11.36 20.84
N ARG A 111 9.99 11.32 20.06
CA ARG A 111 11.20 12.08 20.41
C ARG A 111 10.98 13.57 20.39
N TRP A 112 10.19 14.07 19.43
CA TRP A 112 9.82 15.48 19.37
C TRP A 112 9.00 15.89 20.60
N LEU A 113 8.03 15.09 21.04
CA LEU A 113 7.30 15.34 22.29
C LEU A 113 8.23 15.34 23.51
N LYS A 114 9.16 14.37 23.58
CA LYS A 114 10.16 14.33 24.66
C LYS A 114 11.07 15.56 24.66
N SER A 115 11.48 16.05 23.49
CA SER A 115 12.33 17.26 23.39
C SER A 115 11.61 18.55 23.79
N LEU A 116 10.28 18.56 23.70
CA LEU A 116 9.43 19.63 24.25
C LEU A 116 9.24 19.53 25.78
N GLY A 117 9.79 18.51 26.43
CA GLY A 117 9.74 18.34 27.89
C GLY A 117 8.55 17.53 28.39
N PHE A 118 7.76 16.89 27.52
CA PHE A 118 6.67 16.03 27.95
C PHE A 118 7.19 14.72 28.57
N THR A 119 6.63 14.35 29.72
CA THR A 119 6.92 13.06 30.36
C THR A 119 6.17 11.91 29.67
N ALA A 120 6.60 10.67 29.92
CA ALA A 120 5.95 9.47 29.38
C ALA A 120 4.46 9.41 29.77
N GLU A 121 4.14 9.77 31.02
CA GLU A 121 2.78 9.78 31.56
C GLU A 121 1.90 10.83 30.88
N GLN A 122 2.46 12.02 30.62
CA GLN A 122 1.74 13.09 29.91
C GLN A 122 1.45 12.69 28.46
N VAL A 123 2.42 12.08 27.77
CA VAL A 123 2.23 11.58 26.41
C VAL A 123 1.17 10.47 26.40
N ALA A 124 1.27 9.49 27.31
CA ALA A 124 0.30 8.40 27.44
C ALA A 124 -1.12 8.91 27.69
N ALA A 125 -1.28 9.90 28.59
CA ALA A 125 -2.56 10.53 28.89
C ALA A 125 -3.13 11.30 27.68
N GLY A 126 -2.26 11.87 26.83
CA GLY A 126 -2.65 12.50 25.57
C GLY A 126 -3.13 11.49 24.54
N LEU A 127 -2.36 10.42 24.32
CA LEU A 127 -2.70 9.35 23.37
C LEU A 127 -4.04 8.69 23.71
N ALA A 128 -4.30 8.45 25.01
CA ALA A 128 -5.56 7.87 25.48
C ALA A 128 -6.81 8.72 25.14
N LYS A 129 -6.64 10.03 24.91
CA LYS A 129 -7.71 10.95 24.52
C LYS A 129 -7.83 11.14 23.01
N ALA A 130 -6.82 10.73 22.25
CA ALA A 130 -6.79 10.92 20.82
C ALA A 130 -7.72 9.92 20.12
N HIS A 131 -8.57 10.44 19.22
CA HIS A 131 -9.45 9.65 18.37
C HIS A 131 -9.29 10.12 16.92
N VAL A 132 -8.86 9.20 16.06
CA VAL A 132 -8.72 9.40 14.62
C VAL A 132 -9.80 8.60 13.91
N GLN A 133 -10.55 9.23 13.01
CA GLN A 133 -11.57 8.58 12.19
C GLN A 133 -11.48 8.99 10.72
N PRO A 134 -10.71 8.26 9.90
CA PRO A 134 -10.75 8.44 8.45
C PRO A 134 -12.13 8.03 7.92
N VAL A 135 -12.70 8.83 7.03
CA VAL A 135 -13.99 8.57 6.38
C VAL A 135 -13.76 8.28 4.91
N LEU A 136 -14.09 7.06 4.49
CA LEU A 136 -13.94 6.62 3.11
C LEU A 136 -15.06 7.21 2.23
N THR A 137 -14.67 7.80 1.11
CA THR A 137 -15.59 8.34 0.10
C THR A 137 -15.41 7.61 -1.22
N ALA A 138 -16.43 7.63 -2.08
CA ALA A 138 -16.28 7.15 -3.44
C ALA A 138 -15.34 8.09 -4.21
N HIS A 139 -14.46 7.53 -5.05
CA HIS A 139 -13.62 8.34 -5.93
C HIS A 139 -14.32 8.52 -7.29
N PRO A 140 -14.70 9.74 -7.69
CA PRO A 140 -15.59 9.96 -8.83
C PRO A 140 -14.97 9.60 -10.20
N THR A 141 -13.64 9.44 -10.29
CA THR A 141 -12.92 9.26 -11.56
C THR A 141 -11.92 8.10 -11.59
N GLU A 142 -11.72 7.37 -10.49
CA GLU A 142 -10.60 6.39 -10.37
C GLU A 142 -11.06 4.99 -9.94
N ALA A 143 -12.29 4.63 -10.28
CA ALA A 143 -12.76 3.28 -10.04
C ALA A 143 -12.23 2.34 -11.12
N LYS A 144 -11.01 1.86 -10.92
CA LYS A 144 -10.50 0.71 -11.66
C LYS A 144 -11.34 -0.51 -11.33
N ARG A 145 -11.59 -1.39 -12.33
CA ARG A 145 -12.22 -2.69 -12.07
C ARG A 145 -11.37 -3.46 -11.04
N ALA A 146 -12.01 -4.21 -10.14
CA ALA A 146 -11.31 -5.05 -9.17
C ALA A 146 -10.28 -5.98 -9.85
N THR A 147 -10.61 -6.48 -11.05
CA THR A 147 -9.70 -7.29 -11.89
C THR A 147 -8.47 -6.53 -12.36
N VAL A 148 -8.60 -5.25 -12.70
CA VAL A 148 -7.47 -4.39 -13.11
C VAL A 148 -6.59 -4.06 -11.90
N LEU A 149 -7.20 -3.79 -10.73
CA LEU A 149 -6.46 -3.62 -9.47
C LEU A 149 -5.65 -4.86 -9.09
N GLU A 150 -6.22 -6.05 -9.29
CA GLU A 150 -5.52 -7.32 -9.08
C GLU A 150 -4.37 -7.52 -10.06
N GLN A 151 -4.56 -7.20 -11.35
CA GLN A 151 -3.48 -7.26 -12.34
C GLN A 151 -2.34 -6.27 -12.03
N HIS A 152 -2.68 -5.06 -11.56
CA HIS A 152 -1.70 -4.10 -11.07
C HIS A 152 -0.92 -4.65 -9.87
N ARG A 153 -1.63 -5.25 -8.90
CA ARG A 153 -1.01 -5.89 -7.74
C ARG A 153 -0.06 -7.02 -8.14
N ASP A 154 -0.42 -7.84 -9.13
CA ASP A 154 0.43 -8.91 -9.63
C ASP A 154 1.74 -8.35 -10.19
N ILE A 155 1.68 -7.30 -11.01
CA ILE A 155 2.88 -6.63 -11.55
C ILE A 155 3.73 -6.05 -10.41
N TYR A 156 3.10 -5.42 -9.42
CA TYR A 156 3.79 -4.88 -8.25
C TYR A 156 4.48 -5.97 -7.42
N VAL A 157 3.83 -7.12 -7.23
CA VAL A 157 4.42 -8.27 -6.53
C VAL A 157 5.61 -8.83 -7.31
N LEU A 158 5.53 -8.91 -8.64
CA LEU A 158 6.66 -9.31 -9.48
C LEU A 158 7.82 -8.31 -9.39
N LEU A 159 7.52 -7.00 -9.29
CA LEU A 159 8.54 -5.97 -9.06
C LEU A 159 9.26 -6.18 -7.72
N LEU A 160 8.51 -6.44 -6.65
CA LEU A 160 9.08 -6.79 -5.35
C LEU A 160 9.83 -8.12 -5.37
N GLU A 161 9.37 -9.10 -6.15
CA GLU A 161 10.05 -10.37 -6.33
C GLU A 161 11.41 -10.12 -6.95
N ARG A 162 11.49 -9.42 -8.09
CA ARG A 162 12.73 -9.09 -8.81
C ARG A 162 13.86 -8.58 -7.91
N GLU A 163 13.53 -7.83 -6.87
CA GLU A 163 14.49 -7.27 -5.90
C GLU A 163 15.09 -8.27 -4.91
N ARG A 164 14.46 -9.44 -4.71
CA ARG A 164 14.76 -10.35 -3.59
C ARG A 164 16.05 -11.15 -3.73
N GLY A 165 16.69 -11.21 -4.88
CA GLY A 165 17.94 -11.95 -4.94
C GLY A 165 18.69 -11.88 -6.26
N PRO A 166 19.93 -12.38 -6.25
CA PRO A 166 20.53 -12.84 -7.49
C PRO A 166 19.71 -14.04 -8.00
N TRP A 167 19.26 -13.95 -9.25
CA TRP A 167 18.51 -15.01 -9.91
C TRP A 167 19.45 -15.89 -10.73
N SER A 168 19.23 -17.20 -10.73
CA SER A 168 19.83 -18.04 -11.76
C SER A 168 19.29 -17.64 -13.15
N PRO A 169 19.99 -17.96 -14.25
CA PRO A 169 19.52 -17.60 -15.59
C PRO A 169 18.10 -18.11 -15.91
N ILE A 170 17.75 -19.31 -15.44
CA ILE A 170 16.42 -19.91 -15.65
C ILE A 170 15.35 -19.17 -14.84
N GLU A 171 15.62 -18.87 -13.57
CA GLU A 171 14.67 -18.13 -12.73
C GLU A 171 14.48 -16.71 -13.25
N HIS A 172 15.55 -16.08 -13.76
CA HIS A 172 15.48 -14.77 -14.39
C HIS A 172 14.58 -14.81 -15.62
N GLN A 173 14.76 -15.78 -16.52
CA GLN A 173 13.89 -15.91 -17.69
C GLN A 173 12.43 -16.15 -17.28
N SER A 174 12.19 -17.04 -16.32
CA SER A 174 10.83 -17.30 -15.82
C SER A 174 10.20 -16.05 -15.18
N LEU A 175 10.99 -15.19 -14.54
CA LEU A 175 10.52 -13.91 -14.03
C LEU A 175 10.13 -12.96 -15.17
N LEU A 176 10.93 -12.88 -16.24
CA LEU A 176 10.61 -12.06 -17.42
C LEU A 176 9.31 -12.53 -18.09
N ASP A 177 9.15 -13.83 -18.30
CA ASP A 177 7.95 -14.41 -18.92
C ASP A 177 6.68 -14.08 -18.09
N ARG A 178 6.80 -14.08 -16.75
CA ARG A 178 5.70 -13.70 -15.85
C ARG A 178 5.37 -12.21 -15.94
N PHE A 179 6.37 -11.33 -16.07
CA PHE A 179 6.12 -9.91 -16.31
C PHE A 179 5.38 -9.68 -17.63
N ASP A 180 5.81 -10.35 -18.70
CA ASP A 180 5.19 -10.24 -20.01
C ASP A 180 3.75 -10.69 -20.00
N ALA A 181 3.49 -11.87 -19.43
CA ALA A 181 2.14 -12.39 -19.29
C ALA A 181 1.25 -11.44 -18.47
N ALA A 182 1.77 -10.87 -17.38
CA ALA A 182 1.02 -9.95 -16.54
C ALA A 182 0.70 -8.63 -17.26
N ILE A 183 1.67 -8.04 -17.96
CA ILE A 183 1.51 -6.80 -18.73
C ILE A 183 0.62 -7.01 -19.96
N GLU A 184 0.78 -8.10 -20.69
CA GLU A 184 -0.08 -8.44 -21.83
C GLU A 184 -1.52 -8.65 -21.38
N ARG A 185 -1.74 -9.32 -20.25
CA ARG A 185 -3.07 -9.50 -19.67
C ARG A 185 -3.70 -8.15 -19.30
N LEU A 186 -2.92 -7.22 -18.72
CA LEU A 186 -3.38 -5.85 -18.45
C LEU A 186 -3.75 -5.11 -19.74
N TRP A 187 -2.90 -5.20 -20.77
CA TRP A 187 -3.14 -4.64 -22.10
C TRP A 187 -4.43 -5.17 -22.74
N ARG A 188 -4.65 -6.48 -22.73
CA ARG A 188 -5.85 -7.10 -23.30
C ARG A 188 -7.11 -6.78 -22.51
N THR A 189 -6.99 -6.63 -21.19
CA THR A 189 -8.11 -6.30 -20.30
C THR A 189 -8.55 -4.84 -20.51
N GLY A 190 -7.60 -3.92 -20.64
CA GLY A 190 -7.82 -2.49 -20.75
C GLY A 190 -8.14 -1.82 -19.41
N GLU A 191 -7.65 -0.59 -19.23
CA GLU A 191 -7.76 0.16 -17.97
C GLU A 191 -8.83 1.24 -17.98
N ILE A 192 -9.14 1.79 -19.16
CA ILE A 192 -10.00 2.97 -19.28
C ILE A 192 -11.46 2.53 -19.13
N PHE A 193 -12.11 3.01 -18.07
CA PHE A 193 -13.55 2.87 -17.89
C PHE A 193 -14.27 3.82 -18.85
N LEU A 194 -15.12 3.26 -19.71
CA LEU A 194 -16.00 4.05 -20.59
C LEU A 194 -17.28 4.50 -19.87
N GLU A 195 -17.59 3.94 -18.70
CA GLU A 195 -18.82 4.15 -17.94
C GLU A 195 -18.54 4.54 -16.48
N ARG A 196 -19.50 5.16 -15.81
CA ARG A 196 -19.37 5.48 -14.38
C ARG A 196 -19.56 4.19 -13.57
N PRO A 197 -18.81 3.96 -12.49
CA PRO A 197 -18.98 2.78 -11.65
C PRO A 197 -20.39 2.75 -11.05
N ASP A 198 -20.94 1.55 -10.93
CA ASP A 198 -22.16 1.37 -10.14
C ASP A 198 -21.84 1.48 -8.64
N VAL A 199 -22.84 1.86 -7.83
CA VAL A 199 -22.69 1.98 -6.37
C VAL A 199 -22.21 0.66 -5.76
N ALA A 200 -22.61 -0.48 -6.34
CA ALA A 200 -22.18 -1.79 -5.91
C ALA A 200 -20.65 -2.01 -6.04
N SER A 201 -20.02 -1.47 -7.08
CA SER A 201 -18.58 -1.49 -7.30
C SER A 201 -17.85 -0.64 -6.27
N GLU A 202 -18.37 0.55 -5.97
CA GLU A 202 -17.80 1.42 -4.94
C GLU A 202 -17.84 0.74 -3.58
N VAL A 203 -18.98 0.13 -3.22
CA VAL A 203 -19.12 -0.64 -1.98
C VAL A 203 -18.11 -1.80 -1.97
N ARG A 204 -17.99 -2.58 -3.05
CA ARG A 204 -17.00 -3.66 -3.14
C ARG A 204 -15.57 -3.16 -2.92
N ASN A 205 -15.22 -2.01 -3.48
CA ASN A 205 -13.89 -1.42 -3.33
C ASN A 205 -13.61 -1.06 -1.86
N VAL A 206 -14.53 -0.36 -1.19
CA VAL A 206 -14.40 -0.03 0.24
C VAL A 206 -14.26 -1.30 1.09
N MET A 207 -15.06 -2.33 0.79
CA MET A 207 -15.00 -3.62 1.49
C MET A 207 -13.64 -4.29 1.33
N HIS A 208 -13.01 -4.21 0.16
CA HIS A 208 -11.66 -4.72 -0.06
C HIS A 208 -10.65 -4.07 0.89
N TYR A 209 -10.63 -2.73 0.97
CA TYR A 209 -9.72 -2.03 1.89
C TYR A 209 -9.96 -2.41 3.35
N LEU A 210 -11.22 -2.40 3.79
CA LEU A 210 -11.59 -2.73 5.18
C LEU A 210 -11.25 -4.16 5.58
N THR A 211 -11.25 -5.12 4.65
CA THR A 211 -11.09 -6.55 4.95
C THR A 211 -9.72 -7.12 4.62
N ALA A 212 -9.05 -6.59 3.59
CA ALA A 212 -7.80 -7.14 3.07
C ALA A 212 -6.60 -6.22 3.24
N VAL A 213 -6.78 -4.90 3.37
CA VAL A 213 -5.67 -3.93 3.42
C VAL A 213 -5.49 -3.36 4.82
N PHE A 214 -6.51 -2.70 5.36
CA PHE A 214 -6.43 -2.00 6.64
C PHE A 214 -6.13 -2.91 7.83
N PRO A 215 -6.66 -4.14 7.95
CA PRO A 215 -6.32 -4.99 9.09
C PRO A 215 -4.82 -5.25 9.24
N ASP A 216 -4.08 -5.34 8.13
CA ASP A 216 -2.64 -5.59 8.15
C ASP A 216 -1.86 -4.27 8.30
N ALA A 217 -2.33 -3.19 7.68
CA ALA A 217 -1.76 -1.85 7.86
C ALA A 217 -1.87 -1.35 9.31
N ILE A 218 -3.00 -1.61 9.98
CA ILE A 218 -3.21 -1.28 11.40
C ILE A 218 -2.24 -2.08 12.27
N GLN A 219 -2.06 -3.38 12.00
CA GLN A 219 -1.07 -4.17 12.74
C GLN A 219 0.33 -3.60 12.59
N LEU A 220 0.73 -3.22 11.37
CA LEU A 220 2.03 -2.58 11.14
C LEU A 220 2.17 -1.25 11.90
N LEU A 221 1.09 -0.45 11.98
CA LEU A 221 1.07 0.80 12.73
C LEU A 221 1.27 0.55 14.23
N THR A 222 0.56 -0.43 14.78
CA THR A 222 0.68 -0.92 16.16
C THR A 222 2.09 -1.38 16.46
N ASP A 223 2.66 -2.25 15.62
CA ASP A 223 4.02 -2.75 15.80
C ASP A 223 5.02 -1.59 15.80
N ARG A 224 4.91 -0.65 14.85
CA ARG A 224 5.77 0.54 14.80
C ARG A 224 5.66 1.38 16.07
N PHE A 225 4.47 1.56 16.62
CA PHE A 225 4.29 2.29 17.88
C PHE A 225 4.96 1.57 19.05
N GLN A 226 4.65 0.28 19.22
CA GLN A 226 5.15 -0.54 20.32
C GLN A 226 6.68 -0.63 20.33
N HIS A 227 7.30 -0.73 19.15
CA HIS A 227 8.77 -0.75 19.04
C HIS A 227 9.40 0.64 19.16
N SER A 228 8.68 1.71 18.79
CA SER A 228 9.20 3.09 18.91
C SER A 228 9.19 3.61 20.34
N TRP A 229 8.20 3.22 21.14
CA TRP A 229 8.05 3.70 22.51
C TRP A 229 9.28 3.45 23.41
N PRO A 230 9.82 2.21 23.56
CA PRO A 230 10.95 1.95 24.44
C PRO A 230 12.24 2.63 23.99
N LEU A 231 12.35 3.00 22.70
CA LEU A 231 13.48 3.79 22.19
C LEU A 231 13.49 5.23 22.73
N VAL A 232 12.33 5.73 23.17
CA VAL A 232 12.15 7.11 23.65
C VAL A 232 11.89 7.17 25.15
N PHE A 233 11.08 6.26 25.68
CA PHE A 233 10.68 6.20 27.09
C PHE A 233 10.99 4.81 27.69
N PRO A 234 12.28 4.42 27.82
CA PRO A 234 12.68 3.07 28.21
C PRO A 234 12.22 2.64 29.61
N GLU A 235 11.95 3.60 30.49
CA GLU A 235 11.54 3.36 31.88
C GLU A 235 10.06 2.96 32.02
N THR A 236 9.28 3.05 30.94
CA THR A 236 7.83 2.82 30.97
C THR A 236 7.39 1.87 29.85
N PRO A 237 6.43 0.96 30.11
CA PRO A 237 5.85 0.17 29.04
C PRO A 237 5.08 1.06 28.05
N PRO A 238 4.95 0.65 26.78
CA PRO A 238 4.10 1.34 25.83
C PRO A 238 2.65 1.43 26.35
N PRO A 239 1.99 2.60 26.29
CA PRO A 239 0.61 2.75 26.67
C PRO A 239 -0.32 2.18 25.59
N ALA A 240 -1.64 2.27 25.81
CA ALA A 240 -2.61 2.03 24.76
C ALA A 240 -2.43 3.04 23.61
N GLU A 241 -2.61 2.56 22.38
CA GLU A 241 -2.62 3.40 21.18
C GLU A 241 -3.84 4.33 21.14
N PRO A 242 -3.77 5.44 20.39
CA PRO A 242 -4.94 6.26 20.07
C PRO A 242 -6.09 5.42 19.51
N ARG A 243 -7.32 5.84 19.81
CA ARG A 243 -8.49 5.20 19.22
C ARG A 243 -8.49 5.46 17.71
N LEU A 244 -8.52 4.40 16.92
CA LEU A 244 -8.69 4.47 15.47
C LEU A 244 -10.01 3.79 15.08
N THR A 245 -10.89 4.52 14.41
CA THR A 245 -12.12 3.97 13.81
C THR A 245 -12.19 4.36 12.34
N PHE A 246 -13.06 3.72 11.57
CA PHE A 246 -13.28 4.05 10.16
C PHE A 246 -14.76 4.41 9.94
N GLY A 247 -14.99 5.49 9.20
CA GLY A 247 -16.30 5.83 8.63
C GLY A 247 -16.33 5.52 7.13
N SER A 248 -17.53 5.44 6.56
CA SER A 248 -17.72 5.34 5.11
C SER A 248 -18.97 6.11 4.69
N TRP A 249 -18.86 6.90 3.64
CA TRP A 249 -20.00 7.50 2.93
C TRP A 249 -20.51 6.61 1.80
N VAL A 250 -19.69 5.66 1.33
CA VAL A 250 -20.04 4.78 0.22
C VAL A 250 -21.22 3.88 0.59
N GLY A 251 -22.26 3.90 -0.25
CA GLY A 251 -23.54 3.22 -0.02
C GLY A 251 -24.48 3.91 0.98
N GLY A 252 -24.07 5.04 1.58
CA GLY A 252 -24.87 5.79 2.55
C GLY A 252 -25.15 7.25 2.16
N ASP A 253 -24.21 7.91 1.48
CA ASP A 253 -24.38 9.28 1.01
C ASP A 253 -25.34 9.33 -0.19
N ARG A 254 -26.41 10.12 -0.06
CA ARG A 254 -27.49 10.23 -1.04
C ARG A 254 -27.55 11.63 -1.65
N ASP A 255 -26.67 12.54 -1.24
CA ASP A 255 -26.68 13.91 -1.72
C ASP A 255 -26.36 13.95 -3.22
N GLY A 256 -27.32 14.39 -4.03
CA GLY A 256 -27.20 14.41 -5.49
C GLY A 256 -27.05 13.05 -6.18
N HIS A 257 -27.20 11.92 -5.47
CA HIS A 257 -26.92 10.58 -6.02
C HIS A 257 -28.17 9.68 -6.06
N PRO A 258 -28.97 9.70 -7.15
CA PRO A 258 -30.26 8.99 -7.22
C PRO A 258 -30.14 7.46 -7.10
N PHE A 259 -28.97 6.91 -7.37
CA PHE A 259 -28.72 5.46 -7.30
C PHE A 259 -28.41 4.94 -5.89
N VAL A 260 -28.23 5.81 -4.89
CA VAL A 260 -28.10 5.36 -3.49
C VAL A 260 -29.49 5.32 -2.87
N THR A 261 -30.14 4.16 -2.94
CA THR A 261 -31.48 3.93 -2.37
C THR A 261 -31.40 3.42 -0.93
N VAL A 262 -32.54 3.34 -0.24
CA VAL A 262 -32.62 2.78 1.11
C VAL A 262 -32.21 1.30 1.12
N GLU A 263 -32.56 0.57 0.08
CA GLU A 263 -32.19 -0.84 -0.13
C GLU A 263 -30.68 -0.98 -0.28
N VAL A 264 -30.03 -0.11 -1.06
CA VAL A 264 -28.57 -0.08 -1.22
C VAL A 264 -27.88 0.17 0.13
N THR A 265 -28.37 1.14 0.91
CA THR A 265 -27.80 1.42 2.24
C THR A 265 -27.98 0.23 3.19
N ARG A 266 -29.17 -0.40 3.22
CA ARG A 266 -29.42 -1.60 4.03
C ARG A 266 -28.46 -2.72 3.66
N GLU A 267 -28.36 -3.04 2.37
CA GLU A 267 -27.48 -4.09 1.87
C GLU A 267 -26.01 -3.79 2.20
N THR A 268 -25.59 -2.53 2.07
CA THR A 268 -24.23 -2.10 2.42
C THR A 268 -23.94 -2.35 3.90
N LEU A 269 -24.86 -2.02 4.80
CA LEU A 269 -24.71 -2.25 6.24
C LEU A 269 -24.65 -3.76 6.59
N GLU A 270 -25.49 -4.58 5.94
CA GLU A 270 -25.47 -6.03 6.12
C GLU A 270 -24.15 -6.64 5.65
N ARG A 271 -23.64 -6.19 4.49
CA ARG A 271 -22.33 -6.60 3.96
C ARG A 271 -21.19 -6.20 4.90
N LEU A 272 -21.17 -4.96 5.38
CA LEU A 272 -20.18 -4.47 6.34
C LEU A 272 -20.15 -5.33 7.61
N ARG A 273 -21.32 -5.65 8.17
CA ARG A 273 -21.43 -6.54 9.33
C ARG A 273 -20.90 -7.94 9.04
N GLY A 274 -21.32 -8.54 7.92
CA GLY A 274 -20.89 -9.88 7.52
C GLY A 274 -19.38 -9.96 7.32
N ALA A 275 -18.78 -8.96 6.68
CA ALA A 275 -17.35 -8.92 6.45
C ALA A 275 -16.55 -8.71 7.74
N ALA A 276 -17.02 -7.86 8.65
CA ALA A 276 -16.38 -7.68 9.96
C ALA A 276 -16.29 -9.02 10.71
N LEU A 277 -17.41 -9.77 10.75
CA LEU A 277 -17.42 -11.13 11.34
C LEU A 277 -16.50 -12.09 10.60
N GLY A 278 -16.44 -12.01 9.27
CA GLY A 278 -15.53 -12.81 8.44
C GLY A 278 -14.05 -12.58 8.78
N VAL A 279 -13.63 -11.31 8.90
CA VAL A 279 -12.27 -10.93 9.28
C VAL A 279 -11.92 -11.46 10.68
N LEU A 280 -12.82 -11.26 11.65
CA LEU A 280 -12.62 -11.75 13.02
C LEU A 280 -12.50 -13.28 13.07
N ARG A 281 -13.41 -14.00 12.42
CA ARG A 281 -13.39 -15.47 12.35
C ARG A 281 -12.09 -15.98 11.74
N ALA A 282 -11.64 -15.39 10.63
CA ALA A 282 -10.40 -15.79 9.97
C ALA A 282 -9.17 -15.55 10.87
N ARG A 283 -9.10 -14.41 11.57
CA ARG A 283 -8.00 -14.09 12.50
C ARG A 283 -7.98 -14.99 13.73
N ILE A 284 -9.14 -15.23 14.35
CA ILE A 284 -9.26 -16.16 15.49
C ILE A 284 -8.87 -17.58 15.06
N GLY A 285 -9.31 -18.04 13.88
CA GLY A 285 -8.93 -19.35 13.34
C GLY A 285 -7.42 -19.50 13.16
N ARG A 286 -6.75 -18.48 12.60
CA ARG A 286 -5.28 -18.47 12.48
C ARG A 286 -4.58 -18.47 13.84
N LEU A 287 -5.12 -17.73 14.81
CA LEU A 287 -4.58 -17.69 16.16
C LEU A 287 -4.70 -19.06 16.84
N ALA A 288 -5.87 -19.69 16.77
CA ALA A 288 -6.11 -21.01 17.32
C ALA A 288 -5.16 -22.07 16.73
N ALA A 289 -4.89 -22.01 15.42
CA ALA A 289 -3.94 -22.91 14.78
C ALA A 289 -2.47 -22.69 15.21
N ARG A 290 -2.11 -21.47 15.63
CA ARG A 290 -0.75 -21.11 16.07
C ARG A 290 -0.52 -21.29 17.57
N LEU A 291 -1.57 -21.18 18.39
CA LEU A 291 -1.50 -21.37 19.84
C LEU A 291 -1.55 -22.85 20.21
N SER A 292 -0.61 -23.64 19.69
CA SER A 292 -0.48 -25.08 19.97
C SER A 292 0.18 -25.39 21.32
N LEU A 293 -0.08 -24.55 22.33
CA LEU A 293 0.53 -24.67 23.65
C LEU A 293 -0.03 -25.91 24.38
N SER A 294 0.87 -26.71 24.93
CA SER A 294 0.51 -27.93 25.66
C SER A 294 0.25 -27.62 27.13
N GLU A 295 -0.96 -27.94 27.60
CA GLU A 295 -1.33 -27.86 29.02
C GLU A 295 -0.39 -28.69 29.92
N ARG A 296 0.21 -29.76 29.37
CA ARG A 296 1.19 -30.58 30.11
C ARG A 296 2.51 -29.86 30.38
N LEU A 297 2.88 -28.89 29.55
CA LEU A 297 4.15 -28.16 29.64
C LEU A 297 3.97 -26.76 30.21
N GLN A 298 2.81 -26.15 29.99
CA GLN A 298 2.47 -24.81 30.46
C GLN A 298 1.01 -24.81 30.90
N ALA A 299 0.78 -24.61 32.20
CA ALA A 299 -0.57 -24.47 32.71
C ALA A 299 -1.25 -23.22 32.09
N PRO A 300 -2.50 -23.34 31.59
CA PRO A 300 -3.22 -22.19 31.08
C PRO A 300 -3.51 -21.19 32.22
N PRO A 301 -3.51 -19.88 31.96
CA PRO A 301 -3.94 -18.90 32.95
C PRO A 301 -5.37 -19.19 33.42
N ALA A 302 -5.63 -19.06 34.73
CA ALA A 302 -6.94 -19.37 35.31
C ALA A 302 -8.11 -18.61 34.65
N GLU A 303 -7.87 -17.37 34.23
CA GLU A 303 -8.86 -16.56 33.52
C GLU A 303 -9.26 -17.18 32.17
N LEU A 304 -8.33 -17.81 31.46
CA LEU A 304 -8.63 -18.47 30.20
C LEU A 304 -9.52 -19.69 30.42
N THR A 305 -9.20 -20.50 31.42
CA THR A 305 -9.99 -21.69 31.79
C THR A 305 -11.42 -21.31 32.19
N LEU A 306 -11.58 -20.21 32.93
CA LEU A 306 -12.91 -19.70 33.32
C LEU A 306 -13.75 -19.23 32.13
N ARG A 307 -13.14 -18.71 31.06
CA ARG A 307 -13.85 -18.25 29.86
C ARG A 307 -14.23 -19.39 28.91
N MET A 308 -13.64 -20.57 29.07
CA MET A 308 -13.91 -21.76 28.25
C MET A 308 -14.96 -22.70 28.87
N ALA A 309 -15.18 -22.59 30.19
CA ALA A 309 -16.20 -23.33 30.94
C ALA A 309 -17.60 -22.72 30.76
#